data_AF-A0A7L3QAC9-F1
#
_entry.id   AF-A0A7L3QAC9-F1
#
_cell.length_a   1.000
_cell.length_b   1.000
_cell.length_c   1.000
_cell.angle_alpha   90.00
_cell.angle_beta   90.00
_cell.angle_gamma   90.00
#
_symmetry.space_group_name_H-M   'P 1'
#
loop_
_entity.id
_entity.type
_entity.pdbx_description
1 polymer ?
#
loop_
_entity_poly.entity_id
_entity_poly.type
_entity_poly.pdbx_seq_one_letter_code
_entity_poly.pdbx_strand_id
1 'polypeptide(L)'
;QLASPLPIHSLHIGNDGAAFVEVLVGSSCGGDFQVLLPSSALMSPSESRAGAEQRRVRCFGKESLVKGSAQATWDRLRVVLSQPYCQTRPFGLSFIRAFSAPEEEE
;
A
#
# COMPACT_ATOMS: atom_id res chain seq x y z
N GLN A 1 0.07 1.10 13.04
CA GLN A 1 -0.03 -0.17 13.80
C GLN A 1 -1.47 -0.63 13.73
N LEU A 2 -1.70 -1.92 13.50
CA LEU A 2 -3.03 -2.51 13.42
C LEU A 2 -3.56 -2.81 14.84
N ALA A 3 -4.87 -2.92 14.99
CA ALA A 3 -5.51 -3.20 16.28
C ALA A 3 -5.20 -4.63 16.77
N SER A 4 -5.11 -5.58 15.84
CA SER A 4 -4.73 -6.96 16.09
C SER A 4 -3.87 -7.50 14.93
N PRO A 5 -3.03 -8.51 15.16
CA PRO A 5 -2.30 -9.20 14.09
C PRO A 5 -3.27 -9.95 13.18
N LEU A 6 -3.26 -9.66 11.88
CA LEU A 6 -4.20 -10.22 10.90
C LEU A 6 -3.51 -10.51 9.57
N PRO A 7 -3.98 -11.49 8.78
CA PRO A 7 -3.56 -11.65 7.40
C PRO A 7 -4.18 -10.55 6.52
N ILE A 8 -3.46 -10.11 5.50
CA ILE A 8 -3.92 -9.04 4.61
C ILE A 8 -4.23 -9.63 3.24
N HIS A 9 -5.50 -9.55 2.85
CA HIS A 9 -6.04 -10.09 1.61
C HIS A 9 -6.06 -9.06 0.49
N SER A 10 -6.40 -7.81 0.80
CA SER A 10 -6.46 -6.73 -0.18
C SER A 10 -6.16 -5.37 0.45
N LEU A 11 -5.77 -4.42 -0.40
CA LEU A 11 -5.45 -3.04 -0.03
C LEU A 11 -6.18 -2.05 -0.94
N HIS A 12 -6.85 -1.07 -0.36
CA HIS A 12 -7.34 0.10 -1.10
C HIS A 12 -6.50 1.31 -0.72
N ILE A 13 -5.93 1.98 -1.72
CA ILE A 13 -5.01 3.10 -1.53
C ILE A 13 -5.57 4.31 -2.28
N GLY A 14 -5.93 5.35 -1.54
CA GLY A 14 -6.27 6.66 -2.08
C GLY A 14 -5.03 7.53 -2.15
N ASN A 15 -4.61 7.87 -3.37
CA ASN A 15 -3.43 8.70 -3.59
C ASN A 15 -3.65 10.16 -3.14
N ASP A 16 -2.56 10.86 -2.85
CA ASP A 16 -2.52 12.32 -2.81
C ASP A 16 -1.19 12.81 -3.39
N GLY A 17 -1.01 12.57 -4.70
CA GLY A 17 0.14 13.07 -5.46
C GLY A 17 1.41 12.22 -5.43
N ALA A 18 1.42 11.03 -4.82
CA ALA A 18 2.55 10.11 -4.90
C ALA A 18 2.61 9.44 -6.29
N ALA A 19 3.80 9.22 -6.84
CA ALA A 19 3.95 8.50 -8.11
C ALA A 19 3.93 6.99 -7.91
N PHE A 20 4.56 6.51 -6.83
CA PHE A 20 4.64 5.10 -6.49
C PHE A 20 4.27 4.88 -5.02
N VAL A 21 3.71 3.69 -4.77
CA VAL A 21 3.48 3.17 -3.43
C VAL A 21 4.04 1.76 -3.31
N GLU A 22 4.72 1.50 -2.22
CA GLU A 22 5.13 0.17 -1.77
C GLU A 22 4.59 -0.03 -0.36
N VAL A 23 4.10 -1.24 -0.07
CA VAL A 23 3.61 -1.59 1.27
C VAL A 23 4.38 -2.79 1.78
N LEU A 24 4.96 -2.62 2.96
CA LEU A 24 5.64 -3.66 3.70
C LEU A 24 4.87 -3.99 4.98
N VAL A 25 5.02 -5.23 5.41
CA VAL A 25 4.42 -5.78 6.62
C VAL A 25 5.49 -6.19 7.61
N GLY A 26 5.19 -6.08 8.90
CA GLY A 26 6.10 -6.47 9.97
C GLY A 26 5.34 -6.89 11.22
N SER A 27 6.07 -7.49 12.16
CA SER A 27 5.55 -7.90 13.46
C SER A 27 6.14 -7.01 14.56
N SER A 28 5.34 -6.64 15.55
CA SER A 28 5.83 -5.92 16.74
C SER A 28 6.73 -6.78 17.62
N CYS A 29 6.64 -8.11 17.49
CA CYS A 29 7.49 -9.08 18.18
C CYS A 29 8.94 -9.12 17.66
N GLY A 30 9.24 -8.38 16.60
CA GLY A 30 10.58 -8.31 15.99
C GLY A 30 10.63 -8.88 14.57
N GLY A 31 11.82 -8.81 13.97
CA GLY A 31 12.07 -9.22 12.58
C GLY A 31 12.03 -8.06 11.58
N ASP A 32 12.50 -8.36 10.37
CA ASP A 32 12.55 -7.41 9.26
C ASP A 32 11.19 -7.23 8.59
N PHE A 33 10.95 -6.03 8.05
CA PHE A 33 9.79 -5.76 7.22
C PHE A 33 9.87 -6.56 5.92
N GLN A 34 8.77 -7.21 5.55
CA GLN A 34 8.64 -7.97 4.31
C GLN A 34 7.74 -7.23 3.31
N VAL A 35 8.05 -7.33 2.02
CA VAL A 35 7.26 -6.68 0.97
C VAL A 35 5.92 -7.40 0.82
N LEU A 36 4.82 -6.68 1.06
CA LEU A 36 3.46 -7.17 0.82
C LEU A 36 2.97 -6.73 -0.57
N LEU A 37 3.07 -5.44 -0.86
CA LEU A 37 2.75 -4.85 -2.17
C LEU A 37 4.06 -4.31 -2.77
N PRO A 38 4.56 -4.91 -3.86
CA PRO A 38 5.70 -4.37 -4.58
C PRO A 38 5.43 -2.95 -5.09
N SER A 39 6.49 -2.18 -5.33
CA SER A 39 6.39 -0.81 -5.85
C SER A 39 5.43 -0.72 -7.05
N SER A 40 4.35 0.03 -6.85
CA SER A 40 3.21 0.10 -7.74
C SER A 40 2.92 1.55 -8.12
N ALA A 41 2.76 1.81 -9.42
CA ALA A 41 2.53 3.16 -9.93
C ALA A 41 1.11 3.68 -9.59
N LEU A 42 1.01 4.83 -8.95
CA LEU A 42 -0.25 5.56 -8.75
C LEU A 42 -0.42 6.66 -9.82
N MET A 43 0.68 7.22 -10.30
CA MET A 43 0.73 8.23 -11.35
C MET A 43 1.83 7.92 -12.38
N SER A 44 1.58 8.29 -13.63
CA SER A 44 2.62 8.35 -14.66
C SER A 44 3.56 9.55 -14.45
N PRO A 45 4.74 9.57 -15.10
CA PRO A 45 5.65 10.72 -15.02
C PRO A 45 5.03 12.02 -15.55
N SER A 46 4.20 11.95 -16.60
CA SER A 46 3.50 13.10 -17.17
C SER A 46 2.44 13.65 -16.21
N GLU A 47 1.60 12.79 -15.64
CA GLU A 47 0.62 13.18 -14.61
C GLU A 47 1.32 13.79 -13.39
N SER A 48 2.45 13.20 -12.97
CA SER A 48 3.23 13.68 -11.82
C SER A 48 3.84 15.06 -12.03
N ARG A 49 4.31 15.37 -13.25
CA ARG A 49 4.81 16.72 -13.60
C ARG A 49 3.68 17.71 -13.76
N ALA A 50 2.58 17.33 -14.39
CA ALA A 50 1.42 18.20 -14.57
C ALA A 50 0.66 18.47 -13.24
N GLY A 51 0.69 17.54 -12.29
CA GLY A 51 -0.17 17.56 -11.11
C GLY A 51 -1.61 17.19 -11.42
N ALA A 52 -1.83 16.38 -12.45
CA ALA A 52 -3.15 15.86 -12.79
C ALA A 52 -3.41 14.54 -12.04
N GLU A 53 -4.67 14.16 -11.84
CA GLU A 53 -5.06 12.83 -11.31
C GLU A 53 -4.45 12.46 -9.94
N GLN A 54 -4.15 13.45 -9.09
CA GLN A 54 -3.46 13.24 -7.81
C GLN A 54 -4.25 12.39 -6.80
N ARG A 55 -5.57 12.30 -6.93
CA ARG A 55 -6.49 11.66 -5.96
C ARG A 55 -7.02 10.29 -6.43
N ARG A 56 -6.31 9.64 -7.35
CA ARG A 56 -6.70 8.32 -7.86
C ARG A 56 -6.75 7.28 -6.73
N VAL A 57 -7.81 6.49 -6.70
CA VAL A 57 -7.91 5.32 -5.83
C VAL A 57 -7.49 4.08 -6.62
N ARG A 58 -6.61 3.27 -6.05
CA ARG A 58 -6.26 1.94 -6.58
C ARG A 58 -6.60 0.86 -5.58
N CYS A 59 -7.24 -0.19 -6.07
CA CYS A 59 -7.55 -1.40 -5.31
C CYS A 59 -6.57 -2.50 -5.75
N PHE A 60 -5.91 -3.11 -4.78
CA PHE A 60 -4.97 -4.21 -4.97
C PHE A 60 -5.58 -5.46 -4.35
N GLY A 61 -5.98 -6.41 -5.18
CA GLY A 61 -6.47 -7.71 -4.75
C GLY A 61 -5.32 -8.67 -4.43
N LYS A 62 -5.66 -9.90 -4.04
CA LYS A 62 -4.72 -10.97 -3.69
C LYS A 62 -3.65 -11.23 -4.76
N GLU A 63 -3.99 -11.01 -6.03
CA GLU A 63 -3.11 -11.20 -7.18
C GLU A 63 -2.01 -10.15 -7.28
N SER A 64 -2.23 -8.98 -6.67
CA SER A 64 -1.26 -7.89 -6.63
C SER A 64 -0.31 -8.00 -5.43
N LEU A 65 -0.60 -8.89 -4.47
CA LEU A 65 0.16 -9.07 -3.24
C LEU A 65 1.17 -10.22 -3.34
N VAL A 66 2.27 -10.10 -2.61
CA VAL A 66 3.24 -11.18 -2.46
C VAL A 66 2.63 -12.30 -1.63
N LYS A 67 2.42 -13.47 -2.26
CA LYS A 67 1.73 -14.63 -1.65
C LYS A 67 2.31 -15.03 -0.29
N GLY A 68 3.64 -15.09 -0.16
CA GLY A 68 4.30 -15.49 1.09
C GLY A 68 3.98 -14.55 2.24
N SER A 69 4.04 -13.24 2.00
CA SER A 69 3.73 -12.24 3.02
C SER A 69 2.23 -12.12 3.27
N ALA A 70 1.36 -12.29 2.26
CA ALA A 70 -0.09 -12.19 2.44
C ALA A 70 -0.70 -13.32 3.29
N GLN A 71 -0.05 -14.49 3.37
CA GLN A 71 -0.53 -15.64 4.15
C GLN A 71 -0.20 -15.55 5.65
N ALA A 72 0.78 -14.74 6.03
CA ALA A 72 1.16 -14.56 7.44
C ALA A 72 0.34 -13.46 8.11
N THR A 73 0.35 -13.45 9.45
CA THR A 73 -0.30 -12.42 10.27
C THR A 73 0.67 -11.30 10.62
N TRP A 74 0.19 -10.05 10.52
CA TRP A 74 1.00 -8.86 10.74
C TRP A 74 0.24 -7.84 11.56
N ASP A 75 0.97 -7.05 12.35
CA ASP A 75 0.42 -5.96 13.17
C ASP A 75 1.04 -4.59 12.83
N ARG A 76 2.05 -4.56 11.96
CA ARG A 76 2.68 -3.34 11.46
C ARG A 76 2.61 -3.27 9.94
N LEU A 77 2.20 -2.08 9.47
CA LEU A 77 2.29 -1.69 8.07
C LEU A 77 3.29 -0.55 7.95
N ARG A 78 4.18 -0.66 6.98
CA ARG A 78 5.05 0.41 6.52
C ARG A 78 4.67 0.75 5.09
N VAL A 79 4.26 1.99 4.88
CA VAL A 79 3.91 2.49 3.55
C VAL A 79 5.03 3.41 3.08
N VAL A 80 5.62 3.09 1.94
CA VAL A 80 6.67 3.88 1.32
C VAL A 80 6.09 4.55 0.10
N LEU A 81 6.20 5.89 0.06
CA LEU A 81 5.70 6.71 -1.02
C LEU A 81 6.88 7.39 -1.71
N SER A 82 6.84 7.42 -3.04
CA SER A 82 7.89 8.03 -3.84
C SER A 82 7.29 8.93 -4.91
N GLN A 83 7.88 10.12 -5.08
CA GLN A 83 7.53 11.07 -6.14
C GLN A 83 8.81 11.64 -6.78
N PRO A 84 9.48 10.85 -7.65
CA PRO A 84 10.74 11.27 -8.26
C PRO A 84 10.56 12.33 -9.35
N TYR A 85 9.34 12.53 -9.88
CA TYR A 85 9.09 13.39 -11.04
C TYR A 85 8.69 14.82 -10.66
N CYS A 86 8.38 15.08 -9.39
CA CYS A 86 8.00 16.39 -8.89
C CYS A 86 8.43 16.57 -7.42
N GLN A 87 9.58 17.19 -7.20
CA GLN A 87 10.13 17.40 -5.85
C GLN A 87 9.63 18.70 -5.19
N THR A 88 8.89 19.53 -5.91
CA THR A 88 8.46 20.86 -5.45
C THR A 88 7.09 20.87 -4.77
N ARG A 89 6.28 19.83 -4.98
CA ARG A 89 4.94 19.71 -4.38
C ARG A 89 4.93 18.68 -3.26
N PRO A 90 4.21 18.94 -2.16
CA PRO A 90 3.97 17.90 -1.16
C PRO A 90 3.17 16.76 -1.80
N PHE A 91 3.43 15.55 -1.33
CA PHE A 91 2.71 14.35 -1.74
C PHE A 91 2.52 13.43 -0.55
N GLY A 92 1.52 12.57 -0.64
CA GLY A 92 1.18 11.63 0.42
C GLY A 92 0.12 10.64 -0.02
N LEU A 93 -0.70 10.24 0.93
CA LEU A 93 -1.89 9.44 0.70
C LEU A 93 -3.09 10.12 1.34
N SER A 94 -4.22 10.07 0.63
CA SER A 94 -5.52 10.42 1.18
C SER A 94 -5.98 9.37 2.20
N PHE A 95 -5.85 8.08 1.86
CA PHE A 95 -6.13 6.98 2.77
C PHE A 95 -5.43 5.68 2.36
N ILE A 96 -5.32 4.76 3.32
CA ILE A 96 -5.04 3.34 3.07
C ILE A 96 -6.03 2.52 3.89
N ARG A 97 -6.60 1.47 3.28
CA ARG A 97 -7.43 0.47 3.95
C ARG A 97 -6.90 -0.91 3.63
N ALA A 98 -6.68 -1.71 4.66
CA ALA A 98 -6.34 -3.12 4.54
C ALA A 98 -7.56 -3.97 4.92
N PHE A 99 -7.78 -5.04 4.18
CA PHE A 99 -8.88 -5.97 4.42
C PHE A 99 -8.31 -7.36 4.66
N SER A 100 -8.87 -8.04 5.67
CA SER A 100 -8.67 -9.47 5.85
C SER A 100 -9.48 -10.25 4.82
N ALA A 101 -9.21 -11.55 4.69
CA ALA A 101 -10.09 -12.41 3.91
C ALA A 101 -11.51 -12.38 4.51
N PRO A 102 -12.57 -12.42 3.69
CA PRO A 102 -13.91 -12.66 4.20
C PRO A 102 -13.91 -14.01 4.94
N GLU A 103 -14.59 -14.06 6.09
CA GLU A 103 -14.90 -15.36 6.72
C GLU A 103 -15.71 -16.16 5.70
N GLU A 104 -15.25 -17.36 5.34
CA GLU A 104 -16.07 -18.28 4.56
C GLU A 104 -17.24 -18.69 5.47
N GLU A 105 -18.42 -18.12 5.23
CA GLU A 105 -19.67 -18.67 5.77
C GLU A 105 -19.85 -20.05 5.13
N GLU A 106 -19.56 -21.11 5.92
CA GLU A 106 -19.89 -22.51 5.60
C GLU A 106 -21.41 -22.74 5.54
#